data_AF-A0A7J7K517-F1
#
_entry.id   AF-A0A7J7K517-F1
#
_cell.length_a   1.000
_cell.length_b   1.000
_cell.length_c   1.000
_cell.angle_alpha   90.00
_cell.angle_beta   90.00
_cell.angle_gamma   90.00
#
_symmetry.space_group_name_H-M   'P 1'
#
loop_
_entity.id
_entity.type
_entity.pdbx_description
1 polymer ?
#
loop_
_entity_poly.entity_id
_entity_poly.type
_entity_poly.pdbx_seq_one_letter_code
_entity_poly.pdbx_strand_id
1 'polypeptide(L)'
;MIEQLLKTLGSDWLTIFLSVSFCLTLYFWWSSSSPGKPPPGPTGLPFLGILPEFVRSARSGALIEFCMNMNRKYGRIVMFKSGSQNLVWLGDGKLVTKLFNSEEFALRPIDTLPVLKIISGGSPKGIIFTNGEITER
;
A
#
# COMPACT_ATOMS: atom_id res chain seq x y z
N MET A 1 -10.51 -3.82 -51.13
CA MET A 1 -11.38 -3.72 -49.94
C MET A 1 -10.75 -4.37 -48.71
N ILE A 2 -10.32 -5.64 -48.77
CA ILE A 2 -9.73 -6.37 -47.63
C ILE A 2 -8.42 -5.75 -47.10
N GLU A 3 -7.52 -5.32 -47.99
CA GLU A 3 -6.27 -4.63 -47.62
C GLU A 3 -6.48 -3.30 -46.87
N GLN A 4 -7.57 -2.59 -47.16
CA GLN A 4 -7.91 -1.35 -46.44
C GLN A 4 -8.47 -1.66 -45.06
N LEU A 5 -9.30 -2.71 -44.94
CA LEU A 5 -9.83 -3.15 -43.64
C LEU A 5 -8.73 -3.65 -42.70
N LEU A 6 -7.73 -4.36 -43.22
CA LEU A 6 -6.57 -4.81 -42.43
C LEU A 6 -5.70 -3.64 -41.94
N LYS A 7 -5.52 -2.60 -42.77
CA LYS A 7 -4.76 -1.41 -42.38
C LYS A 7 -5.47 -0.55 -41.34
N THR A 8 -6.78 -0.37 -41.45
CA THR A 8 -7.58 0.35 -40.43
C THR A 8 -7.60 -0.41 -39.11
N LEU A 9 -7.78 -1.73 -39.14
CA LEU A 9 -7.70 -2.55 -37.93
C LEU A 9 -6.32 -2.42 -37.27
N GLY A 10 -5.23 -2.51 -38.04
CA GLY A 10 -3.87 -2.38 -37.51
C GLY A 10 -3.58 -1.00 -36.89
N SER A 11 -4.06 0.10 -37.49
CA SER A 11 -3.88 1.44 -36.93
C SER A 11 -4.63 1.65 -35.62
N ASP A 12 -5.82 1.07 -35.49
CA ASP A 12 -6.64 1.21 -34.28
C ASP A 12 -5.97 0.54 -33.08
N TRP A 13 -5.43 -0.68 -33.25
CA TRP A 13 -4.68 -1.35 -32.19
C TRP A 13 -3.44 -0.53 -31.78
N LEU A 14 -2.68 -0.01 -32.73
CA LEU A 14 -1.49 0.81 -32.45
C LEU A 14 -1.85 2.07 -31.65
N THR A 15 -2.94 2.76 -32.00
CA THR A 15 -3.39 3.94 -31.24
C THR A 15 -3.84 3.59 -29.82
N ILE A 16 -4.53 2.46 -29.64
CA ILE A 16 -4.91 1.95 -28.30
C ILE A 16 -3.65 1.64 -27.49
N PHE A 17 -2.68 0.90 -28.03
CA PHE A 17 -1.43 0.57 -27.32
C PHE A 17 -0.65 1.82 -26.92
N LEU A 18 -0.52 2.80 -27.82
CA LEU A 18 0.16 4.06 -27.54
C LEU A 18 -0.56 4.87 -26.46
N SER A 19 -1.91 4.92 -26.50
CA SER A 19 -2.69 5.63 -25.48
C SER A 19 -2.57 4.97 -24.09
N VAL A 20 -2.62 3.64 -24.01
CA VAL A 20 -2.46 2.91 -22.74
C VAL A 20 -1.05 3.10 -22.20
N SER A 21 -0.02 3.00 -23.04
CA SER A 21 1.36 3.25 -22.66
C SER A 21 1.55 4.68 -22.14
N PHE A 22 1.00 5.67 -22.84
CA PHE A 22 1.05 7.08 -22.42
C PHE A 22 0.35 7.29 -21.07
N CYS A 23 -0.86 6.74 -20.89
CA CYS A 23 -1.59 6.78 -19.61
C CYS A 23 -0.79 6.13 -18.46
N LEU A 24 -0.14 4.99 -18.71
CA LEU A 24 0.70 4.33 -17.72
C LEU A 24 1.91 5.20 -17.36
N THR A 25 2.60 5.78 -18.33
CA THR A 25 3.76 6.65 -18.07
C THR A 25 3.38 7.90 -17.27
N LEU A 26 2.26 8.55 -17.63
CA LEU A 26 1.72 9.68 -16.86
C LEU A 26 1.34 9.28 -15.44
N TYR A 27 0.72 8.11 -15.27
CA TYR A 27 0.38 7.57 -13.97
C TYR A 27 1.63 7.33 -13.11
N PHE A 28 2.67 6.67 -13.66
CA PHE A 28 3.92 6.45 -12.95
C PHE A 28 4.63 7.76 -12.60
N TRP A 29 4.61 8.73 -13.52
CA TRP A 29 5.20 10.05 -13.30
C TRP A 29 4.48 10.80 -12.19
N TRP A 30 3.14 10.82 -12.19
CA TRP A 30 2.33 11.45 -11.14
C TRP A 30 2.47 10.71 -9.79
N SER A 31 2.50 9.39 -9.81
CA SER A 31 2.68 8.54 -8.63
C SER A 31 4.07 8.68 -8.00
N SER A 32 5.06 9.10 -8.78
CA SER A 32 6.43 9.38 -8.34
C SER A 32 6.62 10.82 -7.80
N SER A 33 5.66 11.72 -7.99
CA SER A 33 5.71 13.12 -7.54
C SER A 33 5.34 13.26 -6.06
N SER A 34 5.97 12.49 -5.18
CA SER A 34 5.87 12.70 -3.74
C SER A 34 6.91 13.71 -3.29
N PRO A 35 6.53 14.80 -2.59
CA PRO A 35 7.49 15.78 -2.07
C PRO A 35 8.32 15.15 -0.94
N GLY A 36 9.57 14.80 -1.26
CA GLY A 36 10.54 14.24 -0.31
C GLY A 36 11.18 12.94 -0.80
N LYS A 37 12.19 12.46 -0.07
CA LYS A 37 12.73 11.11 -0.27
C LYS A 37 11.87 10.16 0.57
N PRO A 38 10.90 9.42 -0.02
CA PRO A 38 10.15 8.45 0.74
C PRO A 38 11.10 7.41 1.34
N PRO A 39 10.77 6.80 2.49
CA PRO A 39 11.50 5.65 2.99
C PRO A 39 11.62 4.58 1.89
N PRO A 40 12.75 3.86 1.85
CA PRO A 40 12.96 2.82 0.86
C PRO A 40 11.86 1.75 0.94
N GLY A 41 11.45 1.21 -0.20
CA GLY A 41 10.52 0.10 -0.20
C GLY A 41 10.08 -0.35 -1.59
N PRO A 42 9.34 -1.45 -1.66
CA PRO A 42 8.92 -2.04 -2.91
C PRO A 42 7.88 -1.13 -3.59
N THR A 43 8.20 -0.69 -4.81
CA THR A 43 7.20 -0.20 -5.77
C THR A 43 6.38 -1.39 -6.25
N GLY A 44 5.29 -1.69 -5.51
CA GLY A 44 4.33 -2.72 -5.88
C GLY A 44 3.45 -2.32 -7.07
N LEU A 45 2.46 -3.15 -7.40
CA LEU A 45 1.50 -2.88 -8.47
C LEU A 45 0.76 -1.55 -8.22
N PRO A 46 0.36 -0.82 -9.27
CA PRO A 46 -0.21 0.53 -9.16
C PRO A 46 -1.42 0.62 -8.21
N PHE A 47 -2.28 -0.40 -8.17
CA PHE A 47 -3.46 -0.42 -7.30
C PHE A 47 -3.35 -1.39 -6.13
N LEU A 48 -2.71 -2.54 -6.32
CA LEU A 48 -2.63 -3.58 -5.28
C LEU A 48 -1.39 -3.43 -4.40
N GLY A 49 -0.38 -2.69 -4.87
CA GLY A 49 0.90 -2.61 -4.19
C GLY A 49 1.53 -3.99 -3.99
N ILE A 50 2.00 -4.26 -2.77
CA ILE A 50 2.56 -5.56 -2.37
C ILE A 50 1.53 -6.51 -1.74
N LEU A 51 0.24 -6.11 -1.70
CA LEU A 51 -0.82 -6.91 -1.07
C LEU A 51 -0.91 -8.36 -1.57
N PRO A 52 -0.75 -8.67 -2.88
CA PRO A 52 -0.85 -10.05 -3.35
C PRO A 52 0.25 -10.94 -2.76
N GLU A 53 1.48 -10.43 -2.68
CA GLU A 53 2.63 -11.15 -2.12
C GLU A 53 2.49 -11.30 -0.60
N PHE A 54 1.97 -10.27 0.06
CA PHE A 54 1.65 -10.31 1.49
C PHE A 54 0.57 -11.37 1.80
N VAL A 55 -0.55 -11.37 1.08
CA VAL A 55 -1.65 -12.34 1.27
C VAL A 55 -1.19 -13.77 0.96
N ARG A 56 -0.34 -13.95 -0.07
CA ARG A 56 0.27 -15.24 -0.37
C ARG A 56 1.17 -15.73 0.77
N SER A 57 1.99 -14.84 1.32
CA SER A 57 2.85 -15.14 2.48
C SER A 57 2.02 -15.44 3.73
N ALA A 58 0.90 -14.73 3.92
CA ALA A 58 -0.06 -14.99 5.00
C ALA A 58 -0.70 -16.37 4.91
N ARG A 59 -1.20 -16.76 3.74
CA ARG A 59 -1.81 -18.10 3.56
C ARG A 59 -0.83 -19.25 3.71
N SER A 60 0.43 -19.04 3.31
CA SER A 60 1.47 -20.08 3.39
C SER A 60 2.13 -20.17 4.76
N GLY A 61 1.80 -19.29 5.71
CA GLY A 61 2.46 -19.21 7.01
C GLY A 61 3.86 -18.58 6.98
N ALA A 62 4.30 -18.07 5.83
CA ALA A 62 5.62 -17.49 5.61
C ALA A 62 5.68 -15.97 5.90
N LEU A 63 4.74 -15.43 6.69
CA LEU A 63 4.70 -13.99 7.01
C LEU A 63 5.97 -13.50 7.70
N ILE A 64 6.50 -14.29 8.64
CA ILE A 64 7.73 -13.92 9.36
C ILE A 64 8.90 -13.80 8.38
N GLU A 65 9.03 -14.76 7.47
CA GLU A 65 10.08 -14.76 6.45
C GLU A 65 9.94 -13.57 5.49
N PHE A 66 8.72 -13.27 5.05
CA PHE A 66 8.41 -12.09 4.26
C PHE A 66 8.85 -10.80 4.97
N CYS A 67 8.50 -10.64 6.25
CA CYS A 67 8.88 -9.48 7.05
C CYS A 67 10.41 -9.38 7.25
N MET A 68 11.09 -10.50 7.50
CA MET A 68 12.55 -10.55 7.60
C MET A 68 13.22 -10.19 6.28
N ASN A 69 12.69 -10.66 5.16
CA ASN A 69 13.19 -10.34 3.83
C ASN A 69 13.04 -8.84 3.52
N MET A 70 11.90 -8.26 3.85
CA MET A 70 11.64 -6.83 3.72
C MET A 70 12.63 -5.98 4.52
N ASN A 71 12.88 -6.37 5.78
CA ASN A 71 13.84 -5.68 6.65
C ASN A 71 15.28 -5.82 6.13
N ARG A 72 15.66 -6.98 5.60
CA ARG A 72 17.00 -7.19 4.99
C ARG A 72 17.20 -6.39 3.71
N LYS A 73 16.16 -6.30 2.87
CA LYS A 73 16.26 -5.68 1.54
C LYS A 73 16.16 -4.15 1.58
N TYR A 74 15.28 -3.61 2.42
CA TYR A 74 14.97 -2.18 2.45
C TYR A 74 15.38 -1.50 3.77
N GLY A 75 15.68 -2.27 4.82
CA GLY A 75 16.14 -1.77 6.11
C GLY A 75 15.02 -1.65 7.16
N ARG A 76 15.32 -0.93 8.24
CA ARG A 76 14.51 -0.85 9.47
C ARG A 76 13.15 -0.18 9.28
N ILE A 77 13.01 0.70 8.29
CA ILE A 77 11.79 1.44 7.98
C ILE A 77 11.51 1.24 6.50
N VAL A 78 10.39 0.60 6.19
CA VAL A 78 10.02 0.25 4.82
C VAL A 78 8.67 0.86 4.49
N MET A 79 8.58 1.61 3.40
CA MET A 79 7.31 2.16 2.93
C MET A 79 6.81 1.38 1.72
N PHE A 80 5.56 0.97 1.73
CA PHE A 80 4.93 0.35 0.57
C PHE A 80 3.51 0.86 0.37
N LYS A 81 3.07 0.85 -0.89
CA LYS A 81 1.67 1.16 -1.22
C LYS A 81 0.80 -0.06 -0.94
N SER A 82 -0.38 0.18 -0.38
CA SER A 82 -1.45 -0.79 -0.17
C SER A 82 -2.75 -0.13 -0.60
N GLY A 83 -3.23 -0.45 -1.80
CA GLY A 83 -4.38 0.28 -2.36
C GLY A 83 -4.00 1.72 -2.70
N SER A 84 -4.85 2.65 -2.27
CA SER A 84 -4.64 4.10 -2.35
C SER A 84 -3.80 4.66 -1.20
N GLN A 85 -3.37 3.82 -0.25
CA GLN A 85 -2.70 4.27 0.97
C GLN A 85 -1.25 3.85 1.02
N ASN A 86 -0.45 4.67 1.70
CA ASN A 86 0.93 4.37 1.99
C ASN A 86 1.01 3.73 3.37
N LEU A 87 1.52 2.51 3.44
CA LEU A 87 1.80 1.81 4.69
C LEU A 87 3.28 1.91 5.01
N VAL A 88 3.60 2.13 6.28
CA VAL A 88 4.97 2.09 6.79
C VAL A 88 5.12 0.89 7.69
N TRP A 89 6.06 0.03 7.34
CA TRP A 89 6.50 -1.11 8.12
C TRP A 89 7.74 -0.78 8.93
N LEU A 90 7.73 -1.20 10.19
CA LEU A 90 8.80 -0.93 11.15
C LEU A 90 9.40 -2.27 11.59
N GLY A 91 10.62 -2.54 11.13
CA GLY A 91 11.37 -3.76 11.40
C GLY A 91 12.31 -3.67 12.61
N ASP A 92 12.12 -2.70 13.50
CA ASP A 92 13.01 -2.46 14.64
C ASP A 92 12.24 -2.29 15.95
N GLY A 93 12.49 -3.19 16.90
CA GLY A 93 11.87 -3.18 18.21
C GLY A 93 12.09 -1.87 18.98
N LYS A 94 13.27 -1.24 18.88
CA LYS A 94 13.52 0.03 19.60
C LYS A 94 12.68 1.17 19.06
N LEU A 95 12.47 1.23 17.75
CA LEU A 95 11.61 2.23 17.11
C LEU A 95 10.14 1.96 17.45
N VAL A 96 9.74 0.69 17.41
CA VAL A 96 8.37 0.27 17.77
C VAL A 96 8.05 0.67 19.21
N THR A 97 8.92 0.38 20.18
CA THR A 97 8.71 0.78 21.58
C THR A 97 8.61 2.30 21.74
N LYS A 98 9.44 3.07 21.04
CA LYS A 98 9.35 4.54 21.07
C LYS A 98 8.02 5.06 20.54
N LEU A 99 7.54 4.50 19.43
CA LEU A 99 6.28 4.90 18.80
C LEU A 99 5.06 4.50 19.63
N PHE A 100 5.09 3.33 20.27
CA PHE A 100 4.00 2.93 21.17
C PHE A 100 3.88 3.82 22.41
N ASN A 101 4.97 4.46 22.83
CA ASN A 101 4.98 5.36 23.99
C ASN A 101 4.68 6.83 23.63
N SER A 102 4.54 7.17 22.35
CA SER A 102 4.26 8.54 21.91
C SER A 102 2.77 8.76 21.69
N GLU A 103 2.22 9.84 22.27
CA GLU A 103 0.80 10.21 22.13
C GLU A 103 0.39 10.49 20.67
N GLU A 104 1.31 10.97 19.84
CA GLU A 104 1.09 11.26 18.42
C GLU A 104 0.63 10.01 17.64
N PHE A 105 1.07 8.83 18.06
CA PHE A 105 0.74 7.54 17.42
C PHE A 105 -0.31 6.75 18.23
N ALA A 106 -0.87 7.34 19.28
CA ALA A 106 -1.92 6.71 20.08
C ALA A 106 -3.29 6.71 19.36
N LEU A 107 -3.46 7.53 18.33
CA LEU A 107 -4.70 7.63 17.56
C LEU A 107 -5.00 6.34 16.79
N ARG A 108 -6.27 5.92 16.80
CA ARG A 108 -6.75 4.71 16.10
C ARG A 108 -7.89 5.00 15.12
N PRO A 109 -7.59 5.69 14.00
CA PRO A 109 -8.61 6.05 13.02
C PRO A 109 -9.15 4.81 12.27
N ILE A 110 -10.43 4.49 12.48
CA ILE A 110 -11.13 3.37 11.83
C ILE A 110 -11.28 3.54 10.30
N ASP A 111 -11.22 4.78 9.82
CA ASP A 111 -11.37 5.12 8.40
C ASP A 111 -10.06 5.05 7.61
N THR A 112 -8.93 4.74 8.27
CA THR A 112 -7.67 4.52 7.56
C THR A 112 -7.77 3.29 6.69
N LEU A 113 -7.78 2.09 7.26
CA LEU A 113 -7.85 0.89 6.43
C LEU A 113 -9.32 0.45 6.24
N PRO A 114 -9.80 0.20 5.00
CA PRO A 114 -11.17 -0.28 4.76
C PRO A 114 -11.53 -1.54 5.57
N VAL A 115 -10.53 -2.40 5.82
CA VAL A 115 -10.70 -3.61 6.64
C VAL A 115 -11.04 -3.27 8.10
N LEU A 116 -10.46 -2.21 8.68
CA LEU A 116 -10.72 -1.80 10.05
C LEU A 116 -12.16 -1.27 10.19
N LYS A 117 -12.64 -0.52 9.21
CA LYS A 117 -14.04 -0.07 9.17
C LYS A 117 -15.04 -1.23 9.15
N ILE A 118 -14.75 -2.27 8.36
CA ILE A 118 -15.59 -3.48 8.28
C ILE A 118 -15.58 -4.23 9.61
N ILE A 119 -14.40 -4.47 10.19
CA ILE A 119 -14.25 -5.17 11.46
C ILE A 119 -14.92 -4.39 12.61
N SER A 120 -14.81 -3.06 12.59
CA SER A 120 -15.36 -2.18 13.62
C SER A 120 -16.86 -1.92 13.45
N GLY A 121 -17.51 -2.45 12.40
CA GLY A 121 -18.92 -2.18 12.11
C GLY A 121 -19.22 -0.70 11.85
N GLY A 122 -18.21 0.06 11.40
CA GLY A 122 -18.34 1.50 11.10
C GLY A 122 -18.39 2.44 12.31
N SER A 123 -18.15 1.96 13.54
CA SER A 123 -18.07 2.81 14.73
C SER A 123 -16.87 2.42 15.60
N PRO A 124 -16.10 3.37 16.16
CA PRO A 124 -14.92 3.07 16.98
C PRO A 124 -15.36 2.55 18.35
N LYS A 125 -15.80 1.29 18.39
CA LYS A 125 -16.28 0.61 19.59
C LYS A 125 -15.28 -0.45 20.00
N GLY A 126 -15.12 -0.61 21.32
CA GLY A 126 -14.25 -1.63 21.91
C GLY A 126 -12.82 -1.15 22.16
N ILE A 127 -12.14 -1.84 23.08
CA ILE A 127 -10.83 -1.48 23.63
C ILE A 127 -9.77 -1.26 22.53
N ILE A 128 -9.91 -1.96 21.40
CA ILE A 128 -8.97 -1.90 20.28
C ILE A 128 -9.04 -0.55 19.55
N PHE A 129 -10.17 0.16 19.56
CA PHE A 129 -10.40 1.40 18.81
C PHE A 129 -10.64 2.63 19.69
N THR A 130 -10.75 2.45 21.01
CA THR A 130 -10.96 3.53 21.98
C THR A 130 -9.62 4.09 22.48
N ASN A 131 -9.52 5.41 22.63
CA ASN A 131 -8.36 6.07 23.25
C ASN A 131 -8.49 6.12 24.78
N GLY A 132 -7.36 6.41 25.45
CA GLY A 132 -7.18 6.36 26.90
C GLY A 132 -8.23 7.09 27.75
N GLU A 133 -8.82 8.17 27.23
CA GLU A 133 -9.88 8.94 27.91
C GLU A 133 -11.12 8.10 28.27
N ILE A 134 -11.42 7.04 27.51
CA ILE A 134 -12.59 6.18 27.75
C ILE A 134 -12.24 5.02 28.70
N THR A 135 -10.96 4.68 28.85
CA THR A 135 -10.48 3.53 29.65
C THR A 135 -10.02 3.90 31.06
N GLU A 136 -9.84 5.17 31.37
CA GLU A 136 -9.43 5.66 32.72
C GLU A 136 -10.61 6.06 33.64
N ARG A 137 -11.85 5.72 33.28
CA ARG A 137 -13.04 5.96 34.12
C ARG A 137 -13.43 4.76 34.97
#